data_AF-A0A8J6Z743-F1
#
_entry.id   AF-A0A8J6Z743-F1
#
_cell.length_a   1.000
_cell.length_b   1.000
_cell.length_c   1.000
_cell.angle_alpha   90.00
_cell.angle_beta   90.00
_cell.angle_gamma   90.00
#
_symmetry.space_group_name_H-M   'P 1'
#
loop_
_entity.id
_entity.type
_entity.pdbx_description
1 polymer ?
#
loop_
_entity_poly.entity_id
_entity_poly.type
_entity_poly.pdbx_seq_one_letter_code
_entity_poly.pdbx_strand_id
1 'polypeptide(L)'
;MADEKFANEIMSDGELNNVAGGGTMQTIGDQSFLVSHSLMKSTNLDDFFSATLGWHKISSAVDDGWAKAGVTCVTKWGSFDNLYYIDGKQVSRKDAFAHALRQKGYSEESIASYDYNQWSGSF
;
A
#
# COMPACT_ATOMS: atom_id res chain seq x y z
N MET A 1 -16.86 -26.52 -18.62
CA MET A 1 -15.51 -26.60 -19.20
C MET A 1 -14.96 -25.18 -19.22
N ALA A 2 -13.64 -24.99 -19.12
CA ALA A 2 -13.06 -23.65 -18.96
C ALA A 2 -12.84 -22.97 -20.32
N ASP A 3 -12.97 -21.63 -20.34
CA ASP A 3 -12.38 -20.76 -21.35
C ASP A 3 -11.31 -19.88 -20.67
N GLU A 4 -10.10 -20.42 -20.56
CA GLU A 4 -8.93 -19.70 -20.06
C GLU A 4 -8.41 -18.76 -21.17
N LYS A 5 -8.85 -17.49 -21.20
CA LYS A 5 -8.33 -16.57 -22.24
C LYS A 5 -8.24 -15.07 -21.92
N PHE A 6 -7.75 -14.71 -20.74
CA PHE A 6 -7.13 -13.39 -20.53
C PHE A 6 -5.80 -13.55 -19.79
N ALA A 7 -4.71 -13.46 -20.56
CA ALA A 7 -3.34 -13.61 -20.08
C ALA A 7 -2.53 -12.34 -20.35
N ASN A 8 -1.83 -11.86 -19.32
CA ASN A 8 -0.64 -11.00 -19.39
C ASN A 8 -0.74 -9.73 -20.26
N GLU A 9 -1.77 -8.90 -20.05
CA GLU A 9 -1.63 -7.47 -20.33
C GLU A 9 -0.98 -6.80 -19.11
N ILE A 10 0.35 -6.69 -19.15
CA ILE A 10 1.09 -5.79 -18.27
C ILE A 10 0.74 -4.37 -18.74
N MET A 11 0.07 -3.60 -17.88
CA MET A 11 -0.35 -2.24 -18.20
C MET A 11 0.85 -1.38 -18.63
N SER A 12 0.66 -0.56 -19.66
CA SER A 12 1.72 0.30 -20.18
C SER A 12 2.01 1.48 -19.24
N ASP A 13 3.22 2.02 -19.31
CA ASP A 13 3.62 3.21 -18.55
C ASP A 13 2.67 4.41 -18.81
N GLY A 14 2.04 4.48 -19.98
CA GLY A 14 1.04 5.50 -20.32
C GLY A 14 -0.26 5.39 -19.52
N GLU A 15 -0.65 4.20 -19.10
CA GLU A 15 -1.87 3.97 -18.30
C GLU A 15 -1.62 4.26 -16.81
N LEU A 16 -0.44 3.87 -16.29
CA LEU A 16 0.00 4.19 -14.92
C LEU A 16 0.05 5.70 -14.61
N ASN A 17 0.22 6.52 -15.65
CA ASN A 17 0.26 7.98 -15.58
C ASN A 17 -1.13 8.65 -15.53
N ASN A 18 -2.21 7.96 -15.90
CA ASN A 18 -3.56 8.55 -16.00
C ASN A 18 -4.54 8.09 -14.90
N VAL A 19 -4.14 7.14 -14.03
CA VAL A 19 -4.92 6.77 -12.85
C VAL A 19 -4.65 7.75 -11.72
N ALA A 20 -5.71 8.29 -11.11
CA ALA A 20 -5.65 9.22 -9.98
C ALA A 20 -5.21 8.54 -8.67
N GLY A 21 -3.92 8.17 -8.61
CA GLY A 21 -3.15 7.69 -7.45
C GLY A 21 -1.70 8.19 -7.50
N GLY A 22 -0.90 8.44 -6.44
CA GLY A 22 -1.08 8.36 -4.97
C GLY A 22 -0.66 9.61 -4.14
N GLY A 23 -0.61 9.55 -2.80
CA GLY A 23 -0.56 10.76 -1.94
C GLY A 23 -0.13 10.63 -0.46
N THR A 24 0.10 11.79 0.17
CA THR A 24 0.91 11.91 1.41
C THR A 24 0.27 11.28 2.65
N MET A 25 -1.00 11.57 2.96
CA MET A 25 -1.65 11.06 4.19
C MET A 25 -1.81 9.54 4.18
N GLN A 26 -2.13 8.97 3.01
CA GLN A 26 -2.18 7.52 2.83
C GLN A 26 -0.83 6.86 3.08
N THR A 27 0.27 7.50 2.69
CA THR A 27 1.63 7.01 2.91
C THR A 27 2.03 7.04 4.39
N ILE A 28 1.57 8.04 5.17
CA ILE A 28 1.72 8.07 6.64
C ILE A 28 0.90 6.95 7.31
N GLY A 29 -0.33 6.72 6.84
CA GLY A 29 -1.17 5.63 7.32
C GLY A 29 -0.58 4.24 7.01
N ASP A 30 -0.02 4.06 5.81
CA ASP A 30 0.69 2.85 5.40
C ASP A 30 1.94 2.62 6.26
N GLN A 31 2.78 3.64 6.48
CA GLN A 31 3.91 3.57 7.41
C GLN A 31 3.46 3.07 8.80
N SER A 32 2.36 3.61 9.32
CA SER A 32 1.85 3.25 10.65
C SER A 32 1.36 1.80 10.73
N PHE A 33 0.70 1.30 9.68
CA PHE A 33 0.38 -0.13 9.53
C PHE A 33 1.65 -1.00 9.42
N LEU A 34 2.58 -0.64 8.54
CA LEU A 34 3.78 -1.44 8.27
C LEU A 34 4.71 -1.51 9.50
N VAL A 35 4.80 -0.44 10.29
CA VAL A 35 5.54 -0.41 11.56
C VAL A 35 4.85 -1.25 12.63
N SER A 36 3.54 -1.08 12.84
CA SER A 36 2.79 -1.86 13.84
C SER A 36 2.77 -3.37 13.58
N HIS A 37 2.87 -3.79 12.31
CA HIS A 37 2.94 -5.20 11.91
C HIS A 37 4.39 -5.68 11.64
N SER A 38 5.41 -4.90 12.04
CA SER A 38 6.84 -5.22 11.94
C SER A 38 7.32 -5.58 10.51
N LEU A 39 6.72 -4.97 9.49
CA LEU A 39 7.17 -4.99 8.09
C LEU A 39 8.14 -3.83 7.80
N MET A 40 8.00 -2.73 8.52
CA MET A 40 8.87 -1.56 8.47
C MET A 40 9.44 -1.27 9.87
N LYS A 41 10.63 -0.67 9.95
CA LYS A 41 11.15 -0.10 11.20
C LYS A 41 10.61 1.32 11.34
N SER A 42 10.28 1.74 12.57
CA SER A 42 9.84 3.13 12.78
C SER A 42 10.89 4.12 12.29
N THR A 43 10.40 5.21 11.72
CA THR A 43 11.13 6.33 11.15
C THR A 43 10.50 7.61 11.70
N ASN A 44 11.31 8.62 12.04
CA ASN A 44 10.87 9.87 12.67
C ASN A 44 10.07 10.74 11.67
N LEU A 45 8.86 10.31 11.35
CA LEU A 45 8.04 10.75 10.21
C LEU A 45 6.57 10.72 10.63
N ASP A 46 6.30 11.29 11.81
CA ASP A 46 5.03 11.20 12.51
C ASP A 46 4.02 12.29 12.06
N ASP A 47 4.43 13.18 11.14
CA ASP A 47 3.69 14.37 10.72
C ASP A 47 3.83 14.70 9.22
N PHE A 48 2.92 15.53 8.71
CA PHE A 48 2.82 15.93 7.30
C PHE A 48 4.00 16.79 6.78
N PHE A 49 4.63 17.62 7.61
CA PHE A 49 5.80 18.42 7.21
C PHE A 49 7.03 17.53 7.08
N SER A 50 7.26 16.64 8.05
CA SER A 50 8.29 15.60 7.96
C SER A 50 8.05 14.69 6.76
N ALA A 51 6.77 14.35 6.47
CA ALA A 51 6.40 13.58 5.29
C ALA A 51 6.70 14.31 3.96
N THR A 52 6.43 15.62 3.91
CA THR A 52 6.62 16.43 2.70
C THR A 52 8.10 16.73 2.43
N LEU A 53 8.87 17.09 3.46
CA LEU A 53 10.30 17.39 3.33
C LEU A 53 11.16 16.12 3.18
N GLY A 54 10.70 14.98 3.71
CA GLY A 54 11.42 13.71 3.64
C GLY A 54 11.10 12.84 2.41
N TRP A 55 10.06 13.18 1.64
CA TRP A 55 9.29 12.28 0.76
C TRP A 55 10.04 11.09 0.13
N HIS A 56 11.15 11.33 -0.58
CA HIS A 56 11.92 10.28 -1.29
C HIS A 56 12.46 9.16 -0.37
N LYS A 57 12.67 9.43 0.91
CA LYS A 57 13.10 8.45 1.93
C LYS A 57 11.93 7.64 2.51
N ILE A 58 10.70 8.09 2.28
CA ILE A 58 9.46 7.60 2.90
C ILE A 58 8.76 6.68 1.92
N SER A 59 8.56 7.19 0.70
CA SER A 59 8.09 6.43 -0.46
C SER A 59 8.83 5.10 -0.58
N SER A 60 10.15 5.15 -0.76
CA SER A 60 11.01 3.96 -0.81
C SER A 60 10.88 3.04 0.40
N ALA A 61 10.82 3.57 1.63
CA ALA A 61 10.75 2.75 2.84
C ALA A 61 9.37 2.09 3.08
N VAL A 62 8.30 2.75 2.63
CA VAL A 62 6.93 2.22 2.62
C VAL A 62 6.77 1.17 1.51
N ASP A 63 7.30 1.43 0.31
CA ASP A 63 7.30 0.48 -0.79
C ASP A 63 8.14 -0.78 -0.44
N ASP A 64 9.32 -0.62 0.18
CA ASP A 64 10.13 -1.70 0.78
C ASP A 64 9.38 -2.43 1.91
N GLY A 65 8.51 -1.74 2.66
CA GLY A 65 7.69 -2.33 3.72
C GLY A 65 6.61 -3.24 3.15
N TRP A 66 5.91 -2.77 2.12
CA TRP A 66 4.90 -3.53 1.38
C TRP A 66 5.50 -4.73 0.64
N ALA A 67 6.69 -4.58 0.04
CA ALA A 67 7.37 -5.67 -0.69
C ALA A 67 7.61 -6.92 0.18
N LYS A 68 7.90 -6.74 1.47
CA LYS A 68 8.06 -7.84 2.45
C LYS A 68 6.76 -8.58 2.76
N ALA A 69 5.62 -7.97 2.46
CA ALA A 69 4.29 -8.57 2.55
C ALA A 69 3.78 -9.13 1.21
N GLY A 70 4.64 -9.21 0.18
CA GLY A 70 4.25 -9.68 -1.16
C GLY A 70 3.44 -8.67 -1.99
N VAL A 71 3.34 -7.41 -1.54
CA VAL A 71 2.63 -6.33 -2.22
C VAL A 71 3.64 -5.39 -2.87
N THR A 72 3.55 -5.17 -4.18
CA THR A 72 4.24 -4.05 -4.82
C THR A 72 3.40 -2.79 -4.59
N CYS A 73 3.92 -1.84 -3.80
CA CYS A 73 3.34 -0.52 -3.68
C CYS A 73 4.03 0.46 -4.64
N VAL A 74 3.27 1.44 -5.13
CA VAL A 74 3.80 2.64 -5.80
C VAL A 74 3.22 3.85 -5.07
N THR A 75 3.95 4.31 -4.06
CA THR A 75 3.68 5.59 -3.41
C THR A 75 3.87 6.74 -4.40
N LYS A 76 2.94 7.71 -4.43
CA LYS A 76 3.16 8.97 -5.19
C LYS A 76 2.93 10.19 -4.30
N TRP A 77 3.54 11.30 -4.67
CA TRP A 77 3.50 12.55 -3.91
C TRP A 77 2.30 13.42 -4.32
N GLY A 78 1.66 14.07 -3.34
CA GLY A 78 0.55 14.98 -3.59
C GLY A 78 -0.83 14.42 -3.21
N SER A 79 -1.79 14.55 -4.13
CA SER A 79 -3.23 14.59 -3.82
C SER A 79 -4.05 13.43 -4.41
N PHE A 80 -3.52 12.21 -4.37
CA PHE A 80 -4.16 11.03 -4.94
C PHE A 80 -4.07 9.79 -3.98
N ASP A 81 -4.58 8.61 -4.34
CA ASP A 81 -4.50 7.36 -3.53
C ASP A 81 -3.40 6.35 -3.97
N ASN A 82 -2.53 5.83 -3.08
CA ASN A 82 -1.40 4.94 -3.47
C ASN A 82 -1.85 3.68 -4.24
N LEU A 83 -1.02 3.21 -5.18
CA LEU A 83 -1.30 2.04 -6.00
C LEU A 83 -0.67 0.78 -5.39
N TYR A 84 -1.40 -0.34 -5.39
CA TYR A 84 -0.97 -1.62 -4.84
C TYR A 84 -1.18 -2.74 -5.84
N TYR A 85 -0.22 -3.67 -5.93
CA TYR A 85 -0.27 -4.82 -6.81
C TYR A 85 0.11 -6.11 -6.08
N ILE A 86 -0.61 -7.19 -6.35
CA ILE A 86 -0.34 -8.56 -5.88
C ILE A 86 -0.27 -9.45 -7.12
N ASP A 87 0.80 -10.23 -7.29
CA ASP A 87 1.05 -11.06 -8.48
C ASP A 87 0.89 -10.28 -9.81
N GLY A 88 1.31 -9.02 -9.82
CA GLY A 88 1.20 -8.09 -10.96
C GLY A 88 -0.19 -7.48 -11.20
N LYS A 89 -1.22 -7.88 -10.44
CA LYS A 89 -2.59 -7.37 -10.57
C LYS A 89 -2.84 -6.24 -9.58
N GLN A 90 -3.42 -5.14 -10.04
CA GLN A 90 -3.77 -4.02 -9.17
C GLN A 90 -4.91 -4.42 -8.20
N VAL A 91 -4.80 -4.01 -6.95
CA VAL A 91 -5.77 -4.29 -5.88
C VAL A 91 -6.09 -3.02 -5.08
N SER A 92 -7.14 -3.03 -4.25
CA SER A 92 -7.42 -1.90 -3.35
C SER A 92 -6.44 -1.88 -2.16
N ARG A 93 -6.30 -0.71 -1.52
CA ARG A 93 -5.57 -0.57 -0.25
C ARG A 93 -6.04 -1.57 0.83
N LYS A 94 -7.35 -1.82 0.89
CA LYS A 94 -7.94 -2.77 1.85
C LYS A 94 -7.50 -4.20 1.55
N ASP A 95 -7.45 -4.60 0.29
CA ASP A 95 -7.02 -5.93 -0.12
C ASP A 95 -5.51 -6.12 0.10
N ALA A 96 -4.71 -5.06 -0.11
CA ALA A 96 -3.29 -5.04 0.24
C ALA A 96 -3.09 -5.25 1.75
N PHE A 97 -3.80 -4.50 2.60
CA PHE A 97 -3.77 -4.71 4.06
C PHE A 97 -4.22 -6.13 4.45
N ALA A 98 -5.31 -6.63 3.86
CA ALA A 98 -5.82 -7.98 4.12
C ALA A 98 -4.82 -9.08 3.69
N HIS A 99 -4.13 -8.90 2.56
CA HIS A 99 -3.06 -9.80 2.12
C HIS A 99 -1.88 -9.75 3.10
N ALA A 100 -1.43 -8.56 3.50
CA ALA A 100 -0.35 -8.42 4.47
C ALA A 100 -0.67 -9.07 5.83
N LEU A 101 -1.89 -8.90 6.34
CA LEU A 101 -2.36 -9.60 7.56
C LEU A 101 -2.37 -11.12 7.38
N ARG A 102 -2.80 -11.63 6.22
CA ARG A 102 -2.76 -13.07 5.91
C ARG A 102 -1.33 -13.62 5.87
N GLN A 103 -0.38 -12.91 5.26
CA GLN A 103 1.05 -13.28 5.28
C GLN A 103 1.66 -13.26 6.69
N LYS A 104 1.06 -12.48 7.62
CA LYS A 104 1.44 -12.46 9.05
C LYS A 104 0.71 -13.53 9.89
N GLY A 105 -0.13 -14.37 9.29
CA GLY A 105 -0.81 -15.49 9.97
C GLY A 105 -2.12 -15.14 10.69
N TYR A 106 -2.75 -13.99 10.37
CA TYR A 106 -4.05 -13.63 10.93
C TYR A 106 -5.17 -14.51 10.34
N SER A 107 -6.19 -14.84 11.14
CA SER A 107 -7.35 -15.59 10.65
C SER A 107 -8.25 -14.74 9.75
N GLU A 108 -8.99 -15.39 8.84
CA GLU A 108 -9.97 -14.70 7.98
C GLU A 108 -11.04 -13.95 8.81
N GLU A 109 -11.41 -14.47 9.99
CA GLU A 109 -12.30 -13.79 10.93
C GLU A 109 -11.69 -12.47 11.44
N SER A 110 -10.41 -12.52 11.86
CA SER A 110 -9.67 -11.33 12.32
C SER A 110 -9.48 -10.30 11.22
N ILE A 111 -9.26 -10.75 9.98
CA ILE A 111 -9.14 -9.91 8.77
C ILE A 111 -10.50 -9.29 8.41
N ALA A 112 -11.59 -10.05 8.46
CA ALA A 112 -12.93 -9.56 8.16
C ALA A 112 -13.44 -8.53 9.19
N SER A 113 -13.07 -8.67 10.46
CA SER A 113 -13.40 -7.73 11.54
C SER A 113 -12.40 -6.58 11.72
N TYR A 114 -11.34 -6.52 10.92
CA TYR A 114 -10.27 -5.54 11.07
C TYR A 114 -10.74 -4.12 10.70
N ASP A 115 -10.50 -3.13 11.56
CA ASP A 115 -10.75 -1.73 11.19
C ASP A 115 -9.62 -1.20 10.30
N TYR A 116 -9.88 -1.09 9.01
CA TYR A 116 -8.96 -0.50 8.06
C TYR A 116 -8.96 1.04 8.10
N ASN A 117 -9.96 1.66 8.73
CA ASN A 117 -10.10 3.12 8.79
C ASN A 117 -9.15 3.76 9.80
N GLN A 118 -8.66 3.02 10.81
CA GLN A 118 -7.61 3.48 11.72
C GLN A 118 -6.32 3.93 10.98
N TRP A 119 -6.10 3.44 9.76
CA TRP A 119 -4.96 3.80 8.89
C TRP A 119 -5.31 4.87 7.83
N SER A 120 -6.46 5.53 7.92
CA SER A 120 -6.88 6.58 6.96
C SER A 120 -6.04 7.86 7.04
N GLY A 121 -5.46 8.17 8.20
CA GLY A 121 -4.71 9.40 8.47
C GLY A 121 -5.64 10.52 8.91
N SER A 122 -5.75 10.70 10.24
CA SER A 122 -6.64 11.70 10.85
C SER A 122 -6.23 13.14 10.53
N PHE A 123 -7.23 14.02 10.48
CA PHE A 123 -7.09 15.47 10.65
C PHE A 123 -7.26 15.85 12.13
#